data_AF-A0A7S1E9P4-F1
#
_entry.id   AF-A0A7S1E9P4-F1
#
_cell.length_a   1.000
_cell.length_b   1.000
_cell.length_c   1.000
_cell.angle_alpha   90.00
_cell.angle_beta   90.00
_cell.angle_gamma   90.00
#
_symmetry.space_group_name_H-M   'P 1'
#
loop_
_entity.id
_entity.type
_entity.pdbx_description
1 polymer ?
#
loop_
_entity_poly.entity_id
_entity_poly.type
_entity_poly.pdbx_seq_one_letter_code
_entity_poly.pdbx_strand_id
1 'polypeptide(L)'
;MDSLNGTSGSIASPGIGSGLNVNDIVQKLLDLDSQPLKIIQLQGQRLQTQLSAVGQLQSLVGSLQAATTPLTTASNYSLTTATTSDPSVVSAATSGGAVAGTYSVAVTQLAAAQTVVSASGQYSASTSVVGTGSLTITLGTLSADQTSFTPKTGATAVTVTIDSSSNTLAGIRDKINAANAGVTATIVTDNSGARLALQSSSTGAANGFKVTADSPSLAPIAFDPPNGVNGLTRTAAAADTLASVNGIAITSS
;
A
#
# COMPACT_ATOMS: atom_id res chain seq x y z
N MET A 1 99.94 -17.89 5.26
CA MET A 1 101.10 -16.98 5.15
C MET A 1 100.56 -15.63 4.73
N ASP A 2 101.12 -14.56 5.32
CA ASP A 2 100.75 -13.14 5.21
C ASP A 2 99.37 -12.73 5.74
N SER A 3 99.20 -11.63 6.48
CA SER A 3 100.09 -10.64 7.08
C SER A 3 99.23 -9.73 7.96
N LEU A 4 99.72 -9.34 9.13
CA LEU A 4 99.15 -8.32 10.02
C LEU A 4 99.45 -6.92 9.45
N ASN A 5 98.45 -6.03 9.39
CA ASN A 5 98.65 -4.57 9.38
C ASN A 5 97.27 -3.91 9.68
N GLY A 6 96.98 -3.19 10.76
CA GLY A 6 97.81 -2.23 11.48
C GLY A 6 97.53 -0.82 10.95
N THR A 7 96.44 -0.15 11.39
CA THR A 7 96.39 1.33 11.37
C THR A 7 95.46 1.87 12.46
N SER A 8 96.04 2.76 13.26
CA SER A 8 95.53 3.37 14.47
C SER A 8 94.50 4.47 14.24
N GLY A 9 93.57 4.59 15.20
CA GLY A 9 93.07 5.82 15.81
C GLY A 9 92.58 6.99 14.93
N SER A 10 91.30 7.33 15.10
CA SER A 10 90.95 8.62 15.72
C SER A 10 89.58 8.53 16.37
N ILE A 11 89.51 8.79 17.67
CA ILE A 11 88.28 9.23 18.30
C ILE A 11 88.29 10.74 18.10
N ALA A 12 87.62 11.20 17.04
CA ALA A 12 87.40 12.62 16.82
C ALA A 12 86.45 13.11 17.93
N SER A 13 87.05 13.67 18.98
CA SER A 13 86.38 14.49 19.99
C SER A 13 85.72 15.67 19.28
N PRO A 14 84.38 15.77 19.22
CA PRO A 14 83.73 16.96 18.69
C PRO A 14 83.86 18.06 19.75
N GLY A 15 84.92 18.84 19.58
CA GLY A 15 85.09 20.13 20.23
C GLY A 15 83.88 21.02 19.97
N ILE A 16 83.29 21.46 21.09
CA ILE A 16 82.78 22.81 21.31
C ILE A 16 83.28 23.84 20.27
N GLY A 17 82.42 24.24 19.32
CA GLY A 17 82.68 25.40 18.46
C GLY A 17 82.42 25.30 16.95
N SER A 18 81.87 24.20 16.42
CA SER A 18 81.28 24.22 15.06
C SER A 18 79.79 24.46 15.19
N GLY A 19 79.27 25.47 14.49
CA GLY A 19 77.88 25.94 14.56
C GLY A 19 76.92 24.76 14.55
N LEU A 20 76.45 24.39 15.74
CA LEU A 20 75.36 23.45 15.91
C LEU A 20 74.22 24.07 15.12
N ASN A 21 73.89 23.49 13.97
CA ASN A 21 72.61 23.76 13.37
C ASN A 21 71.60 23.08 14.30
N VAL A 22 71.30 23.77 15.41
CA VAL A 22 70.40 23.32 16.45
C VAL A 22 69.05 23.03 15.81
N ASN A 23 68.66 23.78 14.77
CA ASN A 23 67.48 23.49 13.99
C ASN A 23 67.57 22.13 13.28
N ASP A 24 68.71 21.76 12.67
CA ASP A 24 68.87 20.43 12.06
C ASP A 24 68.90 19.28 13.08
N ILE A 25 69.53 19.48 14.24
CA ILE A 25 69.59 18.45 15.30
C ILE A 25 68.21 18.30 15.95
N VAL A 26 67.51 19.40 16.21
CA VAL A 26 66.13 19.42 16.72
C VAL A 26 65.19 18.81 15.68
N GLN A 27 65.35 19.12 14.39
CA GLN A 27 64.56 18.51 13.33
C GLN A 27 64.82 17.01 13.24
N LYS A 28 66.09 16.56 13.29
CA LYS A 28 66.43 15.12 13.29
C LYS A 28 65.92 14.39 14.53
N LEU A 29 65.91 15.03 15.70
CA LEU A 29 65.32 14.48 16.93
C LEU A 29 63.79 14.45 16.84
N LEU A 30 63.14 15.49 16.30
CA LEU A 30 61.70 15.54 16.07
C LEU A 30 61.24 14.52 15.01
N ASP A 31 62.05 14.31 13.98
CA ASP A 31 61.83 13.28 12.95
C ASP A 31 61.97 11.88 13.54
N LEU A 32 62.92 11.67 14.47
CA LEU A 32 63.06 10.43 15.22
C LEU A 32 61.89 10.19 16.18
N ASP A 33 61.48 11.23 16.89
CA ASP A 33 60.37 11.19 17.86
C ASP A 33 59.00 11.05 17.18
N SER A 34 58.89 11.43 15.90
CA SER A 34 57.69 11.26 15.07
C SER A 34 57.64 9.93 14.28
N GLN A 35 58.70 9.11 14.29
CA GLN A 35 58.67 7.77 13.68
C GLN A 35 57.53 6.86 14.20
N PRO A 36 57.24 6.80 15.52
CA PRO A 36 56.14 5.98 16.04
C PRO A 36 54.79 6.41 15.46
N LEU A 37 54.58 7.72 15.31
CA LEU A 37 53.37 8.29 14.70
C LEU A 37 53.23 7.82 13.23
N LYS A 38 54.32 7.86 12.47
CA LYS A 38 54.35 7.44 11.06
C LYS A 38 54.07 5.93 10.92
N ILE A 39 54.57 5.11 11.85
CA ILE A 39 54.28 3.67 11.89
C ILE A 39 52.79 3.42 12.15
N ILE A 40 52.19 4.11 13.12
CA ILE A 40 50.76 3.98 13.43
C ILE A 40 49.89 4.47 12.26
N GLN A 41 50.26 5.57 11.60
CA GLN A 41 49.57 6.06 10.39
C GLN A 41 49.61 5.05 9.25
N LEU A 42 50.76 4.41 9.00
CA LEU A 42 50.90 3.35 7.99
C LEU A 42 50.07 2.11 8.36
N GLN A 43 50.03 1.73 9.64
CA GLN A 43 49.14 0.66 10.12
C GLN A 43 47.67 1.02 9.90
N GLY A 44 47.26 2.26 10.20
CA GLY A 44 45.91 2.76 9.94
C GLY A 44 45.53 2.71 8.46
N GLN A 45 46.41 3.13 7.55
CA GLN A 45 46.17 3.06 6.11
C GLN A 45 46.07 1.61 5.60
N ARG A 46 46.88 0.69 6.16
CA ARG A 46 46.80 -0.75 5.84
C ARG A 46 45.47 -1.34 6.31
N LEU A 47 45.06 -1.06 7.54
CA LEU A 47 43.77 -1.50 8.08
C LEU A 47 42.60 -0.91 7.29
N GLN A 48 42.67 0.36 6.86
CA GLN A 48 41.64 0.98 6.03
C GLN A 48 41.53 0.31 4.65
N THR A 49 42.66 -0.02 4.02
CA THR A 49 42.68 -0.77 2.75
C THR A 49 42.09 -2.18 2.92
N GLN A 50 42.46 -2.87 4.00
CA GLN A 50 41.90 -4.18 4.34
C GLN A 50 40.39 -4.11 4.58
N LEU A 51 39.92 -3.09 5.31
CA LEU A 51 38.49 -2.87 5.56
C LEU A 51 37.72 -2.62 4.26
N SER A 52 38.26 -1.79 3.36
CA SER A 52 37.66 -1.54 2.04
C SER A 52 37.59 -2.82 1.20
N ALA A 53 38.64 -3.65 1.20
CA ALA A 53 38.66 -4.92 0.48
C ALA A 53 37.63 -5.91 1.04
N VAL A 54 37.49 -5.99 2.37
CA VAL A 54 36.46 -6.81 3.04
C VAL A 54 35.06 -6.29 2.73
N GLY A 55 34.84 -4.97 2.74
CA GLY A 55 33.56 -4.37 2.38
C GLY A 55 33.16 -4.64 0.91
N GLN A 56 34.12 -4.60 -0.01
CA GLN A 56 33.91 -4.99 -1.41
C GLN A 56 33.54 -6.47 -1.52
N LEU A 57 34.24 -7.36 -0.81
CA LEU A 57 33.93 -8.78 -0.78
C LEU A 57 32.53 -9.05 -0.23
N GLN A 58 32.15 -8.40 0.88
CA GLN A 58 30.80 -8.49 1.46
C GLN A 58 29.72 -8.06 0.46
N SER A 59 29.96 -6.96 -0.27
CA SER A 59 29.05 -6.47 -1.32
C SER A 59 28.89 -7.48 -2.47
N LEU A 60 30.00 -8.07 -2.93
CA LEU A 60 29.99 -9.09 -3.99
C LEU A 60 29.26 -10.37 -3.54
N VAL A 61 29.51 -10.83 -2.32
CA VAL A 61 28.82 -12.00 -1.74
C VAL A 61 27.33 -11.71 -1.56
N GLY A 62 26.96 -10.52 -1.09
CA GLY A 62 25.56 -10.09 -0.99
C GLY A 62 24.87 -10.04 -2.35
N SER A 63 25.55 -9.54 -3.38
CA SER A 63 25.04 -9.51 -4.74
C SER A 63 24.84 -10.91 -5.33
N LEU A 64 25.78 -11.82 -5.07
CA LEU A 64 25.67 -13.22 -5.48
C LEU A 64 24.53 -13.95 -4.76
N GLN A 65 24.37 -13.71 -3.46
CA GLN A 65 23.25 -14.25 -2.68
C GLN A 65 21.91 -13.75 -3.23
N ALA A 66 21.80 -12.46 -3.53
CA ALA A 66 20.60 -11.88 -4.12
C ALA A 66 20.28 -12.48 -5.50
N ALA A 67 21.31 -12.71 -6.34
CA ALA A 67 21.14 -13.31 -7.66
C ALA A 67 20.74 -14.80 -7.61
N THR A 68 21.15 -15.53 -6.57
CA THR A 68 20.88 -16.96 -6.43
C THR A 68 19.58 -17.28 -5.69
N THR A 69 19.08 -16.36 -4.87
CA THR A 69 17.82 -16.54 -4.11
C THR A 69 16.60 -16.85 -5.00
N PRO A 70 16.40 -16.21 -6.17
CA PRO A 70 15.31 -16.58 -7.07
C PRO A 70 15.45 -18.01 -7.64
N LEU A 71 16.67 -18.53 -7.77
CA LEU A 71 16.93 -19.88 -8.29
C LEU A 71 16.65 -20.99 -7.27
N THR A 72 16.61 -20.66 -5.98
CA THR A 72 16.29 -21.65 -4.93
C THR A 72 14.78 -21.79 -4.70
N THR A 73 13.97 -20.93 -5.31
CA THR A 73 12.51 -20.94 -5.13
C THR A 73 11.86 -21.88 -6.14
N ALA A 74 11.49 -23.09 -5.71
CA ALA A 74 10.87 -24.12 -6.57
C ALA A 74 9.64 -23.61 -7.35
N SER A 75 8.86 -22.69 -6.76
CA SER A 75 7.69 -22.05 -7.38
C SER A 75 8.01 -21.33 -8.70
N ASN A 76 9.24 -20.84 -8.87
CA ASN A 76 9.68 -20.14 -10.09
C ASN A 76 9.83 -21.09 -11.30
N TYR A 77 9.95 -22.40 -11.06
CA TYR A 77 10.04 -23.42 -12.11
C TYR A 77 8.68 -24.02 -12.48
N SER A 78 7.62 -23.66 -11.77
CA SER A 78 6.23 -24.06 -12.06
C SER A 78 5.35 -22.86 -12.45
N LEU A 79 5.99 -21.82 -13.00
CA LEU A 79 5.29 -20.67 -13.55
C LEU A 79 4.63 -21.07 -14.87
N THR A 80 3.35 -20.79 -14.97
CA THR A 80 2.60 -20.86 -16.23
C THR A 80 2.30 -19.44 -16.70
N THR A 81 1.94 -19.28 -17.97
CA THR A 81 1.37 -18.04 -18.50
C THR A 81 -0.07 -18.30 -18.90
N ALA A 82 -0.93 -17.30 -18.76
CA ALA A 82 -2.28 -17.34 -19.29
C ALA A 82 -2.40 -16.43 -20.50
N THR A 83 -3.04 -16.92 -21.54
CA THR A 83 -3.49 -16.13 -22.69
C THR A 83 -5.00 -16.26 -22.80
N THR A 84 -5.65 -15.18 -23.21
CA THR A 84 -7.10 -15.10 -23.36
C THR A 84 -7.44 -14.84 -24.82
N SER A 85 -8.50 -15.47 -25.32
CA SER A 85 -8.99 -15.25 -26.69
C SER A 85 -9.66 -13.89 -26.85
N ASP A 86 -10.18 -13.31 -25.76
CA ASP A 86 -10.78 -11.98 -25.75
C ASP A 86 -10.38 -11.21 -24.48
N PRO A 87 -9.30 -10.40 -24.55
CA PRO A 87 -8.83 -9.60 -23.43
C PRO A 87 -9.81 -8.50 -22.98
N SER A 88 -10.81 -8.15 -23.80
CA SER A 88 -11.79 -7.11 -23.45
C SER A 88 -12.86 -7.63 -22.48
N VAL A 89 -13.05 -8.96 -22.43
CA VAL A 89 -14.06 -9.61 -21.58
C VAL A 89 -13.41 -10.25 -20.35
N VAL A 90 -12.27 -10.93 -20.52
CA VAL A 90 -11.57 -11.62 -19.42
C VAL A 90 -10.07 -11.50 -19.58
N SER A 91 -9.39 -11.05 -18.53
CA SER A 91 -7.95 -11.22 -18.34
C SER A 91 -7.69 -12.32 -17.32
N ALA A 92 -6.57 -13.03 -17.48
CA ALA A 92 -6.19 -14.12 -16.59
C ALA A 92 -4.71 -13.98 -16.22
N ALA A 93 -4.41 -14.26 -14.95
CA ALA A 93 -3.06 -14.35 -14.42
C ALA A 93 -2.93 -15.68 -13.68
N THR A 94 -1.72 -16.22 -13.68
CA THR A 94 -1.38 -17.51 -13.06
C THR A 94 -0.44 -17.30 -11.90
N SER A 95 -0.57 -18.14 -10.88
CA SER A 95 0.41 -18.27 -9.80
C SER A 95 1.09 -19.65 -9.88
N GLY A 96 2.18 -19.83 -9.12
CA GLY A 96 2.90 -21.10 -9.09
C GLY A 96 1.98 -22.26 -8.72
N GLY A 97 1.97 -23.32 -9.53
CA GLY A 97 1.13 -24.51 -9.32
C GLY A 97 -0.17 -24.56 -10.13
N ALA A 98 -0.45 -23.57 -10.99
CA ALA A 98 -1.56 -23.66 -11.93
C ALA A 98 -1.34 -24.77 -12.98
N VAL A 99 -2.38 -25.56 -13.24
CA VAL A 99 -2.34 -26.67 -14.21
C VAL A 99 -2.44 -26.12 -15.63
N ALA A 100 -1.45 -26.43 -16.47
CA ALA A 100 -1.45 -26.05 -17.87
C ALA A 100 -2.62 -26.72 -18.62
N GLY A 101 -3.37 -25.92 -19.38
CA GLY A 101 -4.51 -26.41 -20.15
C GLY A 101 -5.30 -25.27 -20.77
N THR A 102 -6.24 -25.62 -21.64
CA THR A 102 -7.22 -24.69 -22.19
C THR A 102 -8.46 -24.71 -21.31
N TYR A 103 -8.87 -23.53 -20.86
CA TYR A 103 -10.08 -23.36 -20.06
C TYR A 103 -11.10 -22.56 -20.88
N SER A 104 -12.29 -23.12 -21.06
CA SER A 104 -13.42 -22.41 -21.67
C SER A 104 -14.10 -21.57 -20.60
N VAL A 105 -14.08 -20.25 -20.76
CA VAL A 105 -14.71 -19.32 -19.82
C VAL A 105 -15.87 -18.62 -20.50
N ALA A 106 -17.05 -18.67 -19.89
CA ALA A 106 -18.23 -17.93 -20.35
C ALA A 106 -18.79 -17.07 -19.21
N VAL A 107 -18.87 -15.76 -19.43
CA VAL A 107 -19.43 -14.80 -18.46
C VAL A 107 -20.85 -14.44 -18.90
N THR A 108 -21.81 -14.60 -18.00
CA THR A 108 -23.23 -14.34 -18.26
C THR A 108 -23.75 -13.10 -17.54
N GLN A 109 -23.12 -12.74 -16.41
CA GLN A 109 -23.46 -11.55 -15.64
C GLN A 109 -22.21 -11.03 -14.94
N LEU A 110 -22.04 -9.70 -14.89
CA LEU A 110 -21.00 -9.05 -14.08
C LEU A 110 -21.53 -8.72 -12.69
N ALA A 111 -20.66 -8.76 -11.69
CA ALA A 111 -21.01 -8.25 -10.39
C ALA A 111 -21.29 -6.74 -10.44
N ALA A 112 -22.28 -6.30 -9.68
CA ALA A 112 -22.70 -4.90 -9.62
C ALA A 112 -22.83 -4.47 -8.15
N ALA A 113 -22.55 -3.19 -7.91
CA ALA A 113 -22.75 -2.56 -6.61
C ALA A 113 -24.14 -1.91 -6.57
N GLN A 114 -24.85 -2.06 -5.44
CA GLN A 114 -26.13 -1.39 -5.24
C GLN A 114 -25.92 0.13 -5.25
N THR A 115 -26.80 0.86 -5.95
CA THR A 115 -26.85 2.32 -5.91
C THR A 115 -28.28 2.79 -5.64
N VAL A 116 -28.44 3.71 -4.69
CA VAL A 116 -29.70 4.40 -4.41
C VAL A 116 -29.48 5.91 -4.47
N VAL A 117 -30.46 6.66 -4.99
CA VAL A 117 -30.34 8.08 -5.28
C VAL A 117 -31.55 8.85 -4.79
N SER A 118 -31.34 10.06 -4.29
CA SER A 118 -32.41 10.96 -3.88
C SER A 118 -33.25 11.43 -5.08
N ALA A 119 -34.49 11.85 -4.81
CA ALA A 119 -35.42 12.24 -5.87
C ALA A 119 -34.94 13.50 -6.63
N SER A 120 -35.40 13.63 -7.88
CA SER A 120 -35.11 14.79 -8.73
C SER A 120 -35.70 16.07 -8.14
N GLY A 121 -34.94 17.16 -8.11
CA GLY A 121 -35.41 18.44 -7.62
C GLY A 121 -35.70 18.49 -6.12
N GLN A 122 -35.36 17.42 -5.38
CA GLN A 122 -35.58 17.35 -3.93
C GLN A 122 -34.71 18.35 -3.16
N TYR A 123 -33.53 18.63 -3.68
CA TYR A 123 -32.59 19.59 -3.09
C TYR A 123 -32.04 20.52 -4.15
N SER A 124 -32.00 21.82 -3.86
CA SER A 124 -31.52 22.83 -4.80
C SER A 124 -30.00 22.88 -4.90
N ALA A 125 -29.27 22.57 -3.81
CA ALA A 125 -27.82 22.62 -3.75
C ALA A 125 -27.26 21.61 -2.73
N SER A 126 -25.95 21.39 -2.75
CA SER A 126 -25.26 20.56 -1.74
C SER A 126 -25.34 21.13 -0.32
N THR A 127 -25.63 22.43 -0.18
CA THR A 127 -25.83 23.12 1.10
C THR A 127 -27.28 23.06 1.60
N SER A 128 -28.20 22.47 0.84
CA SER A 128 -29.59 22.30 1.29
C SER A 128 -29.63 21.49 2.60
N VAL A 129 -30.35 22.03 3.58
CA VAL A 129 -30.57 21.37 4.87
C VAL A 129 -31.53 20.20 4.67
N VAL A 130 -31.15 19.04 5.20
CA VAL A 130 -31.95 17.81 5.18
C VAL A 130 -32.61 17.62 6.54
N GLY A 131 -31.81 17.56 7.61
CA GLY A 131 -32.31 17.29 8.95
C GLY A 131 -31.23 16.82 9.92
N THR A 132 -31.64 16.48 11.13
CA THR A 132 -30.79 15.93 12.20
C THR A 132 -31.38 14.63 12.73
N GLY A 133 -30.54 13.80 13.34
CA GLY A 133 -30.90 12.46 13.82
C GLY A 133 -29.78 11.47 13.54
N SER A 134 -30.12 10.20 13.41
CA SER A 134 -29.20 9.12 13.13
C SER A 134 -29.65 8.29 11.93
N LEU A 135 -28.71 7.98 11.05
CA LEU A 135 -28.88 7.01 9.97
C LEU A 135 -28.17 5.72 10.37
N THR A 136 -28.85 4.58 10.29
CA THR A 136 -28.22 3.28 10.47
C THR A 136 -28.12 2.57 9.13
N ILE A 137 -26.88 2.30 8.72
CA ILE A 137 -26.57 1.60 7.48
C ILE A 137 -26.30 0.13 7.84
N THR A 138 -27.02 -0.78 7.19
CA THR A 138 -26.83 -2.22 7.34
C THR A 138 -26.54 -2.83 5.98
N LEU A 139 -25.41 -3.51 5.85
CA LEU A 139 -25.05 -4.29 4.66
C LEU A 139 -25.80 -5.62 4.65
N GLY A 140 -26.13 -6.12 3.47
CA GLY A 140 -26.87 -7.37 3.31
C GLY A 140 -27.46 -7.56 1.92
N THR A 141 -28.26 -8.59 1.78
CA THR A 141 -28.93 -8.92 0.53
C THR A 141 -30.39 -8.49 0.59
N LEU A 142 -30.78 -7.62 -0.35
CA LEU A 142 -32.16 -7.27 -0.61
C LEU A 142 -32.73 -8.25 -1.65
N SER A 143 -33.91 -8.83 -1.40
CA SER A 143 -34.54 -9.73 -2.38
C SER A 143 -34.88 -9.00 -3.67
N ALA A 144 -35.03 -9.75 -4.77
CA ALA A 144 -35.29 -9.18 -6.09
C ALA A 144 -36.59 -8.35 -6.14
N ASP A 145 -37.63 -8.83 -5.44
CA ASP A 145 -38.92 -8.16 -5.25
C ASP A 145 -38.88 -7.05 -4.17
N GLN A 146 -37.75 -6.87 -3.49
CA GLN A 146 -37.50 -5.88 -2.44
C GLN A 146 -38.38 -6.01 -1.19
N THR A 147 -38.97 -7.19 -0.97
CA THR A 147 -39.86 -7.46 0.17
C THR A 147 -39.13 -7.99 1.41
N SER A 148 -37.86 -8.41 1.27
CA SER A 148 -37.06 -8.94 2.38
C SER A 148 -35.61 -8.50 2.31
N PHE A 149 -34.98 -8.37 3.49
CA PHE A 149 -33.57 -8.00 3.62
C PHE A 149 -32.88 -8.94 4.61
N THR A 150 -31.79 -9.57 4.19
CA THR A 150 -30.95 -10.45 5.01
C THR A 150 -29.62 -9.76 5.32
N PRO A 151 -29.32 -9.42 6.58
CA PRO A 151 -28.04 -8.80 6.94
C PRO A 151 -26.84 -9.67 6.54
N LYS A 152 -25.76 -9.02 6.09
CA LYS A 152 -24.52 -9.71 5.71
C LYS A 152 -23.87 -10.30 6.95
N THR A 153 -23.58 -11.60 6.92
CA THR A 153 -22.88 -12.29 8.02
C THR A 153 -21.49 -11.67 8.23
N GLY A 154 -21.16 -11.37 9.49
CA GLY A 154 -19.88 -10.76 9.86
C GLY A 154 -19.80 -9.24 9.63
N ALA A 155 -20.83 -8.60 9.08
CA ALA A 155 -20.94 -7.15 9.02
C ALA A 155 -21.79 -6.63 10.20
N THR A 156 -21.34 -5.55 10.83
CA THR A 156 -22.10 -4.85 11.86
C THR A 156 -22.81 -3.64 11.27
N ALA A 157 -24.04 -3.38 11.70
CA ALA A 157 -24.73 -2.14 11.34
C ALA A 157 -23.97 -0.94 11.91
N VAL A 158 -23.84 0.13 11.11
CA VAL A 158 -23.11 1.33 11.48
C VAL A 158 -24.08 2.50 11.57
N THR A 159 -24.08 3.17 12.72
CA THR A 159 -24.91 4.36 12.96
C THR A 159 -24.10 5.62 12.72
N VAL A 160 -24.65 6.51 11.90
CA VAL A 160 -24.10 7.80 11.50
C VAL A 160 -24.96 8.89 12.11
N THR A 161 -24.42 9.61 13.09
CA THR A 161 -25.11 10.73 13.74
C THR A 161 -24.95 12.01 12.93
N ILE A 162 -26.08 12.65 12.63
CA ILE A 162 -26.20 13.91 11.91
C ILE A 162 -26.67 14.99 12.89
N ASP A 163 -25.76 15.90 13.21
CA ASP A 163 -25.97 17.04 14.10
C ASP A 163 -26.24 18.33 13.30
N SER A 164 -26.51 19.43 13.99
CA SER A 164 -26.76 20.73 13.35
C SER A 164 -25.59 21.28 12.53
N SER A 165 -24.35 20.82 12.79
CA SER A 165 -23.16 21.22 12.02
C SER A 165 -23.01 20.43 10.71
N SER A 166 -23.72 19.32 10.58
CA SER A 166 -23.61 18.37 9.46
C SER A 166 -24.96 18.07 8.78
N ASN A 167 -26.01 18.84 9.10
CA ASN A 167 -27.38 18.64 8.64
C ASN A 167 -27.65 18.98 7.17
N THR A 168 -26.63 19.33 6.39
CA THR A 168 -26.73 19.60 4.96
C THR A 168 -26.44 18.35 4.14
N LEU A 169 -26.83 18.33 2.87
CA LEU A 169 -26.46 17.27 1.92
C LEU A 169 -24.95 16.96 1.93
N ALA A 170 -24.12 18.00 1.86
CA ALA A 170 -22.66 17.87 1.92
C ALA A 170 -22.19 17.31 3.27
N GLY A 171 -22.73 17.82 4.38
CA GLY A 171 -22.40 17.31 5.71
C GLY A 171 -22.75 15.84 5.89
N ILE A 172 -23.92 15.41 5.41
CA ILE A 172 -24.37 14.02 5.47
C ILE A 172 -23.47 13.12 4.62
N ARG A 173 -23.13 13.54 3.40
CA ARG A 173 -22.16 12.82 2.55
C ARG A 173 -20.85 12.60 3.30
N ASP A 174 -20.31 13.65 3.90
CA ASP A 174 -19.02 13.60 4.58
C ASP A 174 -19.07 12.71 5.82
N LYS A 175 -20.18 12.75 6.59
CA LYS A 175 -20.40 11.86 7.74
C LYS A 175 -20.53 10.39 7.33
N ILE A 176 -21.26 10.08 6.25
CA ILE A 176 -21.39 8.71 5.73
C ILE A 176 -20.03 8.18 5.29
N ASN A 177 -19.28 8.96 4.52
CA ASN A 177 -17.95 8.57 4.03
C ASN A 177 -16.95 8.40 5.19
N ALA A 178 -17.01 9.24 6.22
CA ALA A 178 -16.16 9.12 7.41
C ALA A 178 -16.51 7.89 8.28
N ALA A 179 -17.77 7.43 8.24
CA ALA A 179 -18.23 6.29 9.04
C ALA A 179 -17.72 4.94 8.54
N ASN A 180 -17.21 4.86 7.30
CA ASN A 180 -16.70 3.63 6.69
C ASN A 180 -17.70 2.44 6.77
N ALA A 181 -18.99 2.72 6.56
CA ALA A 181 -20.09 1.75 6.70
C ALA A 181 -20.21 0.75 5.52
N GLY A 182 -19.19 0.64 4.67
CA GLY A 182 -19.23 -0.12 3.42
C GLY A 182 -20.12 0.49 2.33
N VAL A 183 -20.47 1.77 2.48
CA VAL A 183 -21.22 2.57 1.51
C VAL A 183 -20.48 3.89 1.30
N THR A 184 -20.39 4.32 0.05
CA THR A 184 -19.84 5.61 -0.36
C THR A 184 -20.98 6.54 -0.75
N ALA A 185 -20.97 7.76 -0.19
CA ALA A 185 -21.88 8.83 -0.54
C ALA A 185 -21.22 9.81 -1.52
N THR A 186 -21.96 10.18 -2.56
CA THR A 186 -21.57 11.23 -3.51
C THR A 186 -22.72 12.21 -3.72
N ILE A 187 -22.38 13.42 -4.17
CA ILE A 187 -23.37 14.41 -4.59
C ILE A 187 -23.20 14.64 -6.08
N VAL A 188 -24.29 14.46 -6.82
CA VAL A 188 -24.35 14.73 -8.25
C VAL A 188 -25.26 15.94 -8.46
N THR A 189 -24.75 16.97 -9.12
CA THR A 189 -25.54 18.14 -9.47
C THR A 189 -26.01 18.02 -10.92
N ASP A 190 -27.31 18.14 -11.14
CA ASP A 190 -27.95 18.17 -12.45
C ASP A 190 -28.72 19.49 -12.66
N ASN A 191 -29.41 19.63 -13.79
CA ASN A 191 -30.21 20.82 -14.11
C ASN A 191 -31.38 21.06 -13.13
N SER A 192 -31.75 20.08 -12.31
CA SER A 192 -32.83 20.15 -11.31
C SER A 192 -32.32 20.41 -9.89
N GLY A 193 -31.01 20.42 -9.66
CA GLY A 193 -30.41 20.68 -8.34
C GLY A 193 -29.37 19.63 -7.96
N ALA A 194 -29.23 19.37 -6.66
CA ALA A 194 -28.28 18.42 -6.11
C ALA A 194 -28.97 17.10 -5.72
N ARG A 195 -28.30 15.97 -5.95
CA ARG A 195 -28.75 14.64 -5.54
C ARG A 195 -27.71 13.94 -4.69
N LEU A 196 -28.17 13.30 -3.62
CA LEU A 196 -27.37 12.32 -2.89
C LEU A 196 -27.44 10.98 -3.62
N ALA A 197 -26.29 10.41 -3.93
CA ALA A 197 -26.18 9.02 -4.37
C ALA A 197 -25.39 8.24 -3.33
N LEU A 198 -25.95 7.12 -2.88
CA LEU A 198 -25.29 6.16 -2.02
C LEU A 198 -25.00 4.91 -2.83
N GLN A 199 -23.75 4.46 -2.84
CA GLN A 199 -23.31 3.28 -3.56
C GLN A 199 -22.55 2.36 -2.62
N SER A 200 -22.78 1.04 -2.73
CA SER A 200 -21.98 0.07 -1.99
C SER A 200 -20.52 0.14 -2.39
N SER A 201 -19.60 0.06 -1.43
CA SER A 201 -18.16 0.09 -1.70
C SER A 201 -17.64 -1.20 -2.36
N SER A 202 -18.47 -2.25 -2.45
CA SER A 202 -18.12 -3.51 -3.10
C SER A 202 -19.28 -4.03 -3.95
N THR A 203 -18.96 -4.75 -5.02
CA THR A 203 -19.93 -5.47 -5.85
C THR A 203 -20.41 -6.76 -5.17
N GLY A 204 -21.46 -7.38 -5.70
CA GLY A 204 -21.96 -8.65 -5.18
C GLY A 204 -23.26 -8.52 -4.40
N ALA A 205 -24.14 -9.51 -4.52
CA ALA A 205 -25.49 -9.51 -3.95
C ALA A 205 -25.49 -9.41 -2.41
N ALA A 206 -24.44 -9.89 -1.75
CA ALA A 206 -24.25 -9.76 -0.30
C ALA A 206 -23.88 -8.34 0.15
N ASN A 207 -23.45 -7.48 -0.78
CA ASN A 207 -23.03 -6.10 -0.54
C ASN A 207 -24.12 -5.09 -0.93
N GLY A 208 -25.38 -5.51 -1.02
CA GLY A 208 -26.50 -4.58 -0.93
C GLY A 208 -26.55 -3.91 0.44
N PHE A 209 -27.46 -2.95 0.60
CA PHE A 209 -27.62 -2.26 1.87
C PHE A 209 -29.02 -1.71 2.07
N LYS A 210 -29.33 -1.42 3.33
CA LYS A 210 -30.46 -0.57 3.70
C LYS A 210 -30.00 0.55 4.62
N VAL A 211 -30.75 1.65 4.61
CA VAL A 211 -30.52 2.84 5.41
C VAL A 211 -31.80 3.15 6.17
N THR A 212 -31.78 3.02 7.49
CA THR A 212 -32.92 3.40 8.34
C THR A 212 -32.63 4.73 9.02
N ALA A 213 -33.66 5.56 9.19
CA ALA A 213 -33.57 6.83 9.91
C ALA A 213 -34.37 6.73 11.23
N ASP A 214 -33.84 7.34 12.29
CA ASP A 214 -34.55 7.46 13.58
C ASP A 214 -35.49 8.69 13.65
N SER A 215 -35.39 9.60 12.68
CA SER A 215 -36.12 10.87 12.66
C SER A 215 -36.87 11.08 11.33
N PRO A 216 -38.07 11.68 11.36
CA PRO A 216 -38.83 11.99 10.13
C PRO A 216 -38.11 12.95 9.18
N SER A 217 -37.22 13.82 9.69
CA SER A 217 -36.47 14.77 8.86
C SER A 217 -35.45 14.09 7.95
N LEU A 218 -34.95 12.91 8.36
CA LEU A 218 -34.02 12.09 7.59
C LEU A 218 -34.71 11.02 6.74
N ALA A 219 -36.03 10.83 6.87
CA ALA A 219 -36.79 9.89 6.06
C ALA A 219 -36.62 10.07 4.53
N PRO A 220 -36.46 11.30 3.98
CA PRO A 220 -36.21 11.51 2.55
C PRO A 220 -34.89 10.89 2.03
N ILE A 221 -33.96 10.55 2.91
CA ILE A 221 -32.69 9.89 2.54
C ILE A 221 -32.56 8.48 3.14
N ALA A 222 -33.65 7.94 3.68
CA ALA A 222 -33.73 6.55 4.14
C ALA A 222 -34.13 5.61 2.98
N PHE A 223 -33.73 4.35 3.09
CA PHE A 223 -34.01 3.29 2.15
C PHE A 223 -34.16 1.95 2.89
N ASP A 224 -35.40 1.53 3.12
CA ASP A 224 -35.76 0.22 3.67
C ASP A 224 -37.05 -0.29 3.00
N PRO A 225 -36.98 -0.73 1.72
CA PRO A 225 -38.16 -1.14 0.95
C PRO A 225 -39.02 -2.23 1.60
N PRO A 226 -38.47 -3.25 2.30
CA PRO A 226 -39.27 -4.23 3.05
C PRO A 226 -40.24 -3.60 4.05
N ASN A 227 -39.92 -2.41 4.56
CA ASN A 227 -40.72 -1.66 5.52
C ASN A 227 -41.44 -0.46 4.88
N GLY A 228 -41.51 -0.40 3.54
CA GLY A 228 -42.16 0.68 2.79
C GLY A 228 -41.40 2.01 2.77
N VAL A 229 -40.16 2.05 3.29
CA VAL A 229 -39.35 3.26 3.34
C VAL A 229 -38.56 3.41 2.04
N ASN A 230 -38.92 4.39 1.21
CA ASN A 230 -38.31 4.63 -0.09
C ASN A 230 -37.98 6.12 -0.30
N GLY A 231 -37.27 6.74 0.65
CA GLY A 231 -36.78 8.11 0.49
C GLY A 231 -35.78 8.22 -0.65
N LEU A 232 -34.90 7.22 -0.76
CA LEU A 232 -34.02 7.02 -1.91
C LEU A 232 -34.61 5.99 -2.88
N THR A 233 -34.36 6.19 -4.18
CA THR A 233 -34.76 5.26 -5.25
C THR A 233 -33.57 4.41 -5.66
N ARG A 234 -33.74 3.09 -5.74
CA ARG A 234 -32.70 2.17 -6.24
C ARG A 234 -32.55 2.30 -7.74
N THR A 235 -31.38 2.73 -8.20
CA THR A 235 -31.04 2.88 -9.62
C THR A 235 -30.18 1.72 -10.14
N ALA A 236 -29.46 1.03 -9.26
CA ALA A 236 -28.72 -0.20 -9.57
C ALA A 236 -28.87 -1.20 -8.42
N ALA A 237 -29.11 -2.48 -8.75
CA ALA A 237 -29.14 -3.56 -7.78
C ALA A 237 -27.74 -4.13 -7.55
N ALA A 238 -27.46 -4.58 -6.32
CA ALA A 238 -26.29 -5.41 -6.06
C ALA A 238 -26.49 -6.79 -6.70
N ALA A 239 -25.45 -7.29 -7.38
CA ALA A 239 -25.49 -8.57 -8.09
C ALA A 239 -24.12 -9.23 -8.08
N ASP A 240 -24.09 -10.57 -8.08
CA ASP A 240 -22.86 -11.36 -8.22
C ASP A 240 -22.51 -11.56 -9.71
N THR A 241 -21.23 -11.79 -9.98
CA THR A 241 -20.74 -12.32 -11.24
C THR A 241 -21.23 -13.74 -11.40
N LEU A 242 -21.82 -14.05 -12.55
CA LEU A 242 -22.21 -15.40 -12.95
C LEU A 242 -21.37 -15.80 -14.16
N ALA A 243 -20.49 -16.76 -13.98
CA ALA A 243 -19.62 -17.27 -15.03
C ALA A 243 -19.59 -18.80 -15.01
N SER A 244 -18.98 -19.40 -16.04
CA SER A 244 -18.63 -20.81 -16.01
C SER A 244 -17.20 -21.02 -16.51
N VAL A 245 -16.52 -22.00 -15.93
CA VAL A 245 -15.18 -22.44 -16.35
C VAL A 245 -15.29 -23.93 -16.70
N ASN A 246 -15.02 -24.29 -17.95
CA ASN A 246 -15.22 -25.63 -18.50
C ASN A 246 -16.64 -26.17 -18.26
N GLY A 247 -17.65 -25.28 -18.33
CA GLY A 247 -19.05 -25.61 -18.07
C GLY A 247 -19.44 -25.70 -16.59
N ILE A 248 -18.49 -25.54 -15.66
CA ILE A 248 -18.76 -25.52 -14.22
C ILE A 248 -19.15 -24.09 -13.83
N ALA A 249 -20.35 -23.91 -13.26
CA ALA A 249 -20.83 -22.61 -12.81
C ALA A 249 -20.00 -22.08 -11.64
N ILE A 250 -19.63 -20.79 -11.73
CA ILE A 250 -18.88 -20.04 -10.73
C ILE A 250 -19.64 -18.75 -10.41
N THR A 251 -19.76 -18.45 -9.12
CA THR A 251 -20.33 -17.21 -8.61
C THR A 251 -19.28 -16.44 -7.82
N SER A 252 -19.16 -15.13 -8.05
CA SER A 252 -18.25 -14.26 -7.30
C SER A 252 -18.89 -12.91 -7.02
N SER A 253 -18.67 -12.35 -5.83
CA SER A 253 -19.03 -10.98 -5.48
C SER A 253 -18.13 -9.95 -6.13
#